data_AF-A0A4Q1KA96-F1
#
_entry.id   AF-A0A4Q1KA96-F1
#
_cell.length_a   1.000
_cell.length_b   1.000
_cell.length_c   1.000
_cell.angle_alpha   90.00
_cell.angle_beta   90.00
_cell.angle_gamma   90.00
#
_symmetry.space_group_name_H-M   'P 1'
#
loop_
_entity.id
_entity.type
_entity.pdbx_description
1 polymer ?
#
loop_
_entity_poly.entity_id
_entity_poly.type
_entity_poly.pdbx_seq_one_letter_code
_entity_poly.pdbx_strand_id
1 'polypeptide(L)'
;MKNTSSTTFQLYVSGLLIVKLPILLLMLISFVCLISFTSLDSSKAMIISLIIGWTYWEFSSRFWIKWALKRNFEKDELYKIGSRSLILWPRDKKKIDKIAAQLSNKDNL
;
A
#
# COMPACT_ATOMS: atom_id res chain seq x y z
N MET A 1 14.73 21.13 3.87
CA MET A 1 14.88 20.93 5.33
C MET A 1 15.60 19.60 5.54
N LYS A 2 16.47 19.50 6.56
CA LYS A 2 17.31 18.32 6.80
C LYS A 2 16.43 17.17 7.33
N ASN A 3 16.05 16.21 6.48
CA ASN A 3 15.19 15.10 6.89
C ASN A 3 15.91 14.26 7.95
N THR A 4 15.38 14.31 9.16
CA THR A 4 15.82 13.50 10.29
C THR A 4 15.47 12.04 10.00
N SER A 5 16.37 11.11 10.34
CA SER A 5 16.19 9.67 10.13
C SER A 5 14.86 9.12 10.68
N SER A 6 14.30 9.79 11.70
CA SER A 6 12.99 9.51 12.29
C SER A 6 11.83 9.65 11.29
N THR A 7 11.87 10.63 10.38
CA THR A 7 10.80 10.91 9.41
C THR A 7 10.78 9.84 8.32
N THR A 8 11.96 9.46 7.82
CA THR A 8 12.14 8.38 6.85
C THR A 8 11.73 7.02 7.43
N PHE A 9 12.06 6.75 8.70
CA PHE A 9 11.67 5.52 9.39
C PHE A 9 10.14 5.44 9.61
N GLN A 10 9.51 6.55 10.03
CA GLN A 10 8.06 6.62 10.13
C GLN A 10 7.39 6.31 8.79
N LEU A 11 7.88 6.86 7.69
CA LEU A 11 7.31 6.60 6.36
C LEU A 11 7.41 5.12 5.97
N TYR A 12 8.55 4.48 6.28
CA TYR A 12 8.77 3.05 6.05
C TYR A 12 7.85 2.17 6.91
N VAL A 13 7.82 2.42 8.22
CA VAL A 13 6.99 1.66 9.17
C VAL A 13 5.51 1.82 8.84
N SER A 14 5.06 3.04 8.52
CA SER A 14 3.68 3.28 8.09
C SER A 14 3.35 2.58 6.77
N GLY A 15 4.30 2.47 5.83
CA GLY A 15 4.12 1.68 4.61
C GLY A 15 3.91 0.20 4.91
N LEU A 16 4.74 -0.37 5.79
CA LEU A 16 4.59 -1.75 6.26
C LEU A 16 3.26 -1.99 6.96
N LEU A 17 2.86 -1.10 7.88
CA LEU A 17 1.63 -1.24 8.66
C LEU A 17 0.36 -1.01 7.85
N ILE A 18 0.35 -0.06 6.92
CA ILE A 18 -0.85 0.30 6.14
C ILE A 18 -1.02 -0.62 4.94
N VAL A 19 0.09 -1.11 4.37
CA VAL A 19 0.04 -1.92 3.15
C VAL A 19 0.24 -3.39 3.45
N LYS A 20 1.33 -3.79 4.10
CA LYS A 20 1.68 -5.21 4.24
C LYS A 20 0.86 -5.93 5.30
N LEU A 21 0.59 -5.29 6.45
CA LEU A 21 -0.16 -5.90 7.54
C LEU A 21 -1.59 -6.28 7.15
N PRO A 22 -2.39 -5.40 6.50
CA PRO A 22 -3.76 -5.73 6.13
C PRO A 22 -3.82 -6.71 4.97
N ILE A 23 -2.86 -6.68 4.03
CA ILE A 23 -2.75 -7.68 2.96
C ILE A 23 -2.49 -9.07 3.55
N LEU A 24 -1.54 -9.19 4.50
CA LEU A 24 -1.25 -10.46 5.16
C LEU A 24 -2.47 -11.00 5.92
N LEU A 25 -3.15 -10.13 6.67
CA LEU A 25 -4.40 -10.49 7.35
C LEU A 25 -5.47 -10.96 6.36
N LEU A 26 -5.67 -10.23 5.26
CA LEU A 26 -6.62 -10.61 4.23
C LEU A 26 -6.27 -11.94 3.58
N MET A 27 -5.01 -12.16 3.19
CA MET A 27 -4.58 -13.42 2.62
C MET A 27 -4.82 -14.58 3.60
N LEU A 28 -4.51 -14.40 4.89
CA LEU A 28 -4.67 -15.44 5.90
C LEU A 28 -6.15 -15.74 6.18
N ILE A 29 -6.98 -14.69 6.33
CA ILE A 29 -8.42 -14.81 6.53
C ILE A 29 -9.07 -15.46 5.31
N SER A 30 -8.74 -15.00 4.09
CA SER A 30 -9.25 -15.57 2.85
C SER A 30 -8.88 -17.04 2.73
N PHE A 31 -7.62 -17.40 3.00
CA PHE A 31 -7.16 -18.78 2.93
C PHE A 31 -7.88 -19.71 3.92
N VAL A 32 -7.98 -19.29 5.20
CA VAL A 32 -8.70 -20.06 6.23
C VAL A 32 -10.18 -20.18 5.88
N CYS A 33 -10.80 -19.12 5.39
CA CYS A 33 -12.22 -19.11 5.01
C CYS A 33 -12.47 -20.01 3.79
N LEU A 34 -11.61 -19.96 2.77
CA LEU A 34 -11.71 -20.83 1.59
C LEU A 34 -11.56 -22.30 1.98
N ILE A 35 -10.56 -22.68 2.78
CA ILE A 35 -10.39 -24.08 3.17
C ILE A 35 -11.52 -24.57 4.10
N SER A 36 -12.02 -23.70 4.98
CA SER A 36 -13.05 -24.11 5.96
C SER A 36 -14.45 -24.21 5.34
N PHE A 37 -14.77 -23.35 4.37
CA PHE A 37 -16.13 -23.26 3.79
C PHE A 37 -16.25 -23.84 2.38
N THR A 38 -15.13 -24.19 1.72
CA THR A 38 -15.16 -24.82 0.40
C THR A 38 -14.24 -26.04 0.35
N SER A 39 -14.69 -27.10 -0.31
CA SER A 39 -13.89 -28.29 -0.64
C SER A 39 -12.93 -28.05 -1.81
N LEU A 40 -12.42 -26.81 -1.94
CA LEU A 40 -11.44 -26.46 -2.96
C LEU A 40 -10.07 -27.01 -2.59
N ASP A 41 -9.36 -27.54 -3.58
CA ASP A 41 -7.95 -27.92 -3.44
C ASP A 41 -7.15 -26.75 -2.87
N SER A 42 -6.19 -27.04 -1.98
CA SER A 42 -5.32 -26.04 -1.36
C SER A 42 -4.65 -25.14 -2.40
N SER A 43 -4.30 -25.69 -3.56
CA SER A 43 -3.74 -24.94 -4.70
C SER A 43 -4.70 -23.89 -5.26
N LYS A 44 -5.99 -24.20 -5.40
CA LYS A 44 -7.02 -23.26 -5.92
C LYS A 44 -7.35 -22.19 -4.90
N ALA A 45 -7.48 -22.56 -3.62
CA ALA A 45 -7.69 -21.61 -2.53
C ALA A 45 -6.53 -20.61 -2.42
N MET A 46 -5.29 -21.05 -2.64
CA MET A 46 -4.11 -20.19 -2.64
C MET A 46 -4.14 -19.18 -3.81
N ILE A 47 -4.50 -19.62 -5.01
CA ILE A 47 -4.62 -18.72 -6.18
C ILE A 47 -5.67 -17.63 -5.94
N ILE A 48 -6.85 -17.99 -5.43
CA ILE A 48 -7.93 -17.03 -5.16
C ILE A 48 -7.48 -16.02 -4.08
N SER A 49 -6.82 -16.51 -3.03
CA SER A 49 -6.29 -15.65 -1.96
C SER A 49 -5.24 -14.67 -2.47
N LEU A 50 -4.39 -15.09 -3.42
CA LEU A 50 -3.41 -14.22 -4.09
C LEU A 50 -4.08 -13.13 -4.93
N ILE A 51 -5.14 -13.45 -5.66
CA ILE A 51 -5.90 -12.48 -6.46
C ILE A 51 -6.51 -11.41 -5.55
N ILE A 52 -7.14 -11.82 -4.44
CA ILE A 52 -7.73 -10.90 -3.45
C ILE A 52 -6.64 -10.00 -2.85
N GLY A 53 -5.51 -10.59 -2.44
CA GLY A 53 -4.38 -9.83 -1.91
C GLY A 53 -3.80 -8.83 -2.91
N TRP A 54 -3.72 -9.20 -4.19
CA TRP A 54 -3.26 -8.31 -5.25
C TRP A 54 -4.20 -7.13 -5.49
N THR A 55 -5.51 -7.37 -5.58
CA THR A 55 -6.51 -6.30 -5.72
C THR A 55 -6.45 -5.35 -4.52
N TYR A 56 -6.31 -5.89 -3.31
CA TYR A 56 -6.22 -5.08 -2.11
C TYR A 56 -4.91 -4.28 -2.03
N TRP A 57 -3.80 -4.82 -2.53
CA TRP A 57 -2.52 -4.11 -2.59
C TRP A 57 -2.64 -2.81 -3.39
N GLU A 58 -3.32 -2.81 -4.53
CA GLU A 58 -3.52 -1.58 -5.29
C GLU A 58 -4.36 -0.54 -4.52
N PHE A 59 -5.31 -0.96 -3.69
CA PHE A 59 -6.06 -0.05 -2.85
C PHE A 59 -5.21 0.52 -1.70
N SER A 60 -4.53 -0.36 -0.95
CA SER A 60 -3.69 0.03 0.19
C SER A 60 -2.53 0.94 -0.23
N SER A 61 -1.90 0.70 -1.38
CA SER A 61 -0.83 1.55 -1.89
C SER A 61 -1.31 2.99 -2.13
N ARG A 62 -2.51 3.18 -2.69
CA ARG A 62 -3.11 4.52 -2.88
C ARG A 62 -3.44 5.20 -1.56
N PHE A 63 -3.94 4.43 -0.59
CA PHE A 63 -4.25 4.96 0.74
C PHE A 63 -2.99 5.42 1.46
N TRP A 64 -1.92 4.62 1.40
CA TRP A 64 -0.61 4.97 1.96
C TRP A 64 -0.02 6.23 1.31
N ILE A 65 -0.09 6.36 -0.03
CA ILE A 65 0.34 7.57 -0.73
C ILE A 65 -0.43 8.80 -0.23
N LYS A 66 -1.76 8.71 -0.12
CA LYS A 66 -2.61 9.81 0.39
C LYS A 66 -2.23 10.20 1.81
N TRP A 67 -2.04 9.20 2.67
CA TRP A 67 -1.65 9.43 4.06
C TRP A 67 -0.30 10.14 4.17
N ALA A 68 0.69 9.73 3.36
CA ALA A 68 2.01 10.35 3.33
C ALA A 68 1.94 11.78 2.78
N LEU A 69 1.22 12.01 1.69
CA LEU A 69 1.08 13.36 1.12
C LEU A 69 0.36 14.31 2.09
N LYS A 70 -0.66 13.84 2.83
CA LYS A 70 -1.37 14.65 3.84
C LYS A 70 -0.47 15.06 5.01
N ARG A 71 0.60 14.31 5.28
CA ARG A 71 1.60 14.63 6.31
C ARG A 71 2.76 15.47 5.78
N ASN A 72 2.65 16.04 4.57
CA ASN A 72 3.69 16.86 3.93
C ASN A 72 5.02 16.11 3.71
N PHE A 73 4.99 14.79 3.50
CA PHE A 73 6.19 14.07 3.08
C PHE A 73 6.58 14.43 1.64
N GLU A 74 7.88 14.57 1.39
CA GLU A 74 8.41 14.83 0.05
C GLU A 74 8.09 13.66 -0.91
N LYS A 75 7.62 14.00 -2.11
CA LYS A 75 7.22 13.01 -3.13
C LYS A 75 8.37 12.09 -3.54
N ASP A 76 9.59 12.63 -3.62
CA ASP A 76 10.78 11.87 -4.01
C ASP A 76 11.21 10.87 -2.92
N GLU A 77 11.10 11.22 -1.64
CA GLU A 77 11.34 10.28 -0.55
C GLU A 77 10.26 9.20 -0.48
N LEU A 78 8.99 9.59 -0.65
CA LEU A 78 7.87 8.66 -0.72
C LEU A 78 8.07 7.62 -1.85
N TYR A 79 8.49 8.07 -3.03
CA TYR A 79 8.78 7.18 -4.15
C TYR A 79 10.00 6.28 -3.88
N LYS A 80 11.09 6.82 -3.30
CA LYS A 80 12.27 6.01 -2.94
C LYS A 80 11.94 4.93 -1.92
N ILE A 81 11.17 5.26 -0.87
CA ILE A 81 10.79 4.29 0.16
C ILE A 81 9.74 3.32 -0.37
N GLY A 82 8.75 3.80 -1.11
CA GLY A 82 7.71 2.97 -1.71
C GLY A 82 8.26 1.97 -2.71
N SER A 83 9.23 2.36 -3.53
CA SER A 83 9.90 1.45 -4.47
C SER A 83 10.80 0.44 -3.76
N ARG A 84 11.60 0.86 -2.77
CA ARG A 84 12.44 -0.05 -1.95
C ARG A 84 11.64 -1.05 -1.13
N SER A 85 10.49 -0.64 -0.62
CA SER A 85 9.60 -1.50 0.17
C SER A 85 8.75 -2.44 -0.69
N LEU A 86 8.89 -2.37 -2.02
CA LEU A 86 8.06 -3.05 -3.01
C LEU A 86 6.57 -2.76 -2.79
N ILE A 87 6.24 -1.54 -2.37
CA ILE A 87 4.85 -1.07 -2.24
C ILE A 87 4.42 -0.37 -3.53
N LEU A 88 5.36 0.35 -4.16
CA LEU A 88 5.15 1.12 -5.38
C LEU A 88 6.05 0.61 -6.49
N TRP A 89 5.51 0.59 -7.71
CA TRP A 89 6.28 0.28 -8.90
C TRP A 89 6.83 1.56 -9.53
N PRO A 90 7.87 1.46 -10.39
CA PRO A 90 8.41 2.62 -11.09
C PRO A 90 7.37 3.40 -11.91
N ARG A 91 6.35 2.69 -12.43
CA ARG A 91 5.22 3.27 -13.16
C ARG A 91 4.28 4.08 -12.26
N ASP A 92 4.27 3.84 -10.96
CA ASP A 92 3.38 4.52 -10.01
C ASP A 92 3.87 5.92 -9.62
N LYS A 93 5.03 6.37 -10.10
CA LYS A 93 5.48 7.77 -9.93
C LYS A 93 4.40 8.76 -10.40
N LYS A 94 3.79 8.50 -11.55
CA LYS A 94 2.66 9.30 -12.09
C LYS A 94 1.40 9.22 -11.21
N LYS A 95 1.19 8.12 -10.47
CA LYS A 95 0.07 8.01 -9.52
C LYS A 95 0.28 8.95 -8.33
N ILE A 96 1.51 9.06 -7.81
CA ILE A 96 1.83 10.00 -6.73
C ILE A 96 1.52 11.43 -7.15
N ASP A 97 1.96 11.84 -8.35
CA ASP A 97 1.71 13.19 -8.87
C ASP A 97 0.22 13.48 -9.05
N LYS A 98 -0.54 12.51 -9.59
CA LYS A 98 -1.99 12.62 -9.73
C LYS A 98 -2.70 12.76 -8.38
N ILE A 99 -2.31 11.97 -7.39
CA ILE A 99 -2.90 12.01 -6.04
C ILE A 99 -2.54 13.33 -5.33
N ALA A 100 -1.32 13.82 -5.50
CA ALA A 100 -0.89 15.11 -4.96
C ALA A 100 -1.67 16.29 -5.58
N ALA A 101 -1.90 16.26 -6.89
CA ALA A 101 -2.72 17.27 -7.58
C ALA A 101 -4.18 17.24 -7.10
N GLN A 102 -4.74 16.04 -6.88
CA GLN A 102 -6.10 15.88 -6.34
C GLN A 102 -6.25 16.36 -4.90
N LEU A 103 -5.22 16.19 -4.07
CA LEU A 103 -5.21 16.68 -2.69
C LEU A 103 -5.15 18.22 -2.66
N SER A 104 -4.25 18.83 -3.44
CA SER A 104 -4.16 20.30 -3.54
C SER A 104 -5.48 20.94 -4.01
N ASN A 105 -6.16 20.33 -4.99
CA ASN A 105 -7.44 20.86 -5.48
C ASN A 105 -8.59 20.70 -4.46
N LYS A 106 -8.46 19.79 -3.48
CA LYS A 106 -9.46 19.56 -2.43
C LYS A 106 -9.32 20.54 -1.26
N ASP A 107 -8.11 21.02 -0.99
CA ASP A 107 -7.85 21.98 0.10
C ASP A 107 -8.15 23.44 -0.31
N ASN A 108 -8.44 23.69 -1.61
CA ASN A 108 -8.81 25.01 -2.16
C ASN A 108 -10.34 25.21 -2.33
N LEU A 109 -11.15 24.30 -1.77
CA LEU A 109 -12.62 24.26 -1.84
C LEU A 109 -13.19 24.26 -0.43
#